data_AF-A0A3M2AIG9-F1
#
_entry.id   AF-A0A3M2AIG9-F1
#
_cell.length_a   1.000
_cell.length_b   1.000
_cell.length_c   1.000
_cell.angle_alpha   90.00
_cell.angle_beta   90.00
_cell.angle_gamma   90.00
#
_symmetry.space_group_name_H-M   'P 1'
#
loop_
_entity.id
_entity.type
_entity.pdbx_description
1 polymer ?
#
loop_
_entity_poly.entity_id
_entity_poly.type
_entity_poly.pdbx_seq_one_letter_code
_entity_poly.pdbx_strand_id
1 'polypeptide(L)'
;MVNGEKGKWLLWAGVILSVTAVSVLAGIMAGVFDPRPVGPLQTELTDLPVLNVPQGEEQIIWLETPLPKEAYSVQLTAVSVTGATDTGFGLVLGNETNLWGTAVSPLGYVTIWQRKNNHTITQLPWQTWPHIRLANAPNEIWVDVRPDEITVRINREFLWQGSAEHISGKIGLTGMGLGETAVIQFTTLKLYTAPPKS
;
A
#
# COMPACT_ATOMS: atom_id res chain seq x y z
N MET A 1 29.73 -45.37 -32.55
CA MET A 1 29.71 -44.95 -31.12
C MET A 1 29.58 -43.42 -31.05
N VAL A 2 28.38 -42.84 -31.15
CA VAL A 2 28.14 -41.38 -30.95
C VAL A 2 26.73 -41.13 -30.36
N ASN A 3 26.23 -42.02 -29.49
CA ASN A 3 24.89 -41.86 -28.87
C ASN A 3 24.92 -41.78 -27.33
N GLY A 4 26.07 -42.02 -26.68
CA GLY A 4 26.17 -42.07 -25.20
C GLY A 4 26.33 -40.71 -24.52
N GLU A 5 26.97 -39.72 -25.16
CA GLU A 5 27.23 -38.41 -24.55
C GLU A 5 26.01 -37.48 -24.62
N LYS A 6 25.24 -37.53 -25.72
CA LYS A 6 24.05 -36.70 -25.90
C LYS A 6 22.94 -37.03 -24.87
N GLY A 7 22.78 -38.31 -24.52
CA GLY A 7 21.80 -38.74 -23.53
C GLY A 7 22.15 -38.29 -22.10
N LYS A 8 23.44 -38.29 -21.74
CA LYS A 8 23.90 -37.80 -20.44
C LYS A 8 23.69 -36.29 -20.29
N TRP A 9 23.94 -35.52 -21.35
CA TRP A 9 23.72 -34.07 -21.33
C TRP A 9 22.25 -33.69 -21.11
N LEU A 10 21.31 -34.39 -21.77
CA LEU A 10 19.88 -34.19 -21.57
C LEU A 10 19.43 -34.52 -20.13
N LEU A 11 19.98 -35.59 -19.55
CA LEU A 11 19.71 -35.94 -18.15
C LEU A 11 20.21 -34.88 -17.18
N TRP A 12 21.44 -34.37 -17.37
CA TRP A 12 21.98 -33.30 -16.54
C TRP A 12 21.21 -31.99 -16.69
N ALA A 13 20.82 -31.64 -17.92
CA ALA A 13 19.97 -30.47 -18.18
C ALA A 13 18.61 -30.60 -17.47
N GLY A 14 18.00 -31.79 -17.50
CA GLY A 14 16.74 -32.07 -16.81
C GLY A 14 16.86 -31.98 -15.29
N VAL A 15 17.96 -32.49 -14.72
CA VAL A 15 18.23 -32.38 -13.26
C VAL A 15 18.42 -30.93 -12.85
N ILE A 16 19.24 -30.16 -13.59
CA ILE A 16 19.46 -28.73 -13.31
C ILE A 16 18.13 -27.98 -13.37
N LEU A 17 17.35 -28.17 -14.42
CA LEU A 17 16.04 -27.52 -14.57
C LEU A 17 15.12 -27.86 -13.40
N SER A 18 15.07 -29.13 -12.98
CA SER A 18 14.24 -29.57 -11.86
C SER A 18 14.68 -28.94 -10.54
N VAL A 19 15.99 -28.93 -10.27
CA VAL A 19 16.56 -28.30 -9.07
C VAL A 19 16.27 -26.80 -9.06
N THR A 20 16.43 -26.12 -10.20
CA THR A 20 16.10 -24.70 -10.33
C THR A 20 14.61 -24.45 -10.09
N ALA A 21 13.72 -25.23 -10.69
CA ALA A 21 12.27 -25.08 -10.51
C ALA A 21 11.86 -25.27 -9.05
N VAL A 22 12.35 -26.32 -8.39
CA VAL A 22 12.09 -26.58 -6.96
C VAL A 22 12.64 -25.46 -6.09
N SER A 23 13.83 -24.94 -6.39
CA SER A 23 14.45 -23.84 -5.63
C SER A 23 13.66 -22.53 -5.77
N VAL A 24 13.18 -22.21 -6.98
CA VAL A 24 12.33 -21.05 -7.23
C VAL A 24 11.00 -21.19 -6.50
N LEU A 25 10.34 -22.35 -6.58
CA LEU A 25 9.09 -22.61 -5.87
C LEU A 25 9.27 -22.53 -4.35
N ALA A 26 10.36 -23.10 -3.82
CA ALA A 26 10.70 -22.98 -2.40
C ALA A 26 10.92 -21.52 -1.99
N GLY A 27 11.58 -20.72 -2.84
CA GLY A 27 11.76 -19.29 -2.62
C GLY A 27 10.45 -18.50 -2.62
N ILE A 28 9.53 -18.81 -3.54
CA ILE A 28 8.18 -18.22 -3.57
C ILE A 28 7.40 -18.58 -2.31
N MET A 29 7.37 -19.86 -1.92
CA MET A 29 6.66 -20.29 -0.71
C MET A 29 7.27 -19.74 0.58
N ALA A 30 8.57 -19.44 0.59
CA ALA A 30 9.25 -18.81 1.71
C ALA A 30 9.11 -17.27 1.72
N GLY A 31 8.37 -16.67 0.78
CA GLY A 31 8.20 -15.22 0.69
C GLY A 31 9.50 -14.47 0.38
N VAL A 32 10.49 -15.13 -0.23
CA VAL A 32 11.77 -14.50 -0.61
C VAL A 32 11.53 -13.34 -1.58
N PHE A 33 10.48 -13.46 -2.39
CA PHE A 33 10.05 -12.46 -3.37
C PHE A 33 8.93 -11.55 -2.86
N ASP A 34 8.48 -11.70 -1.60
CA ASP A 34 7.49 -10.80 -1.03
C ASP A 34 8.08 -9.40 -0.94
N PRO A 35 7.31 -8.36 -1.27
CA PRO A 35 7.75 -6.99 -1.08
C PRO A 35 8.13 -6.79 0.40
N ARG A 36 9.19 -6.02 0.64
CA ARG A 36 9.64 -5.68 1.99
C ARG A 36 9.51 -4.17 2.23
N PRO A 37 9.07 -3.74 3.42
CA PRO A 37 9.09 -2.34 3.81
C PRO A 37 10.50 -1.74 3.74
N VAL A 38 10.54 -0.42 3.62
CA VAL A 38 11.74 0.41 3.65
C VAL A 38 12.23 0.49 5.09
N GLY A 39 13.12 -0.43 5.43
CA GLY A 39 13.78 -0.49 6.73
C GLY A 39 13.01 -1.28 7.80
N PRO A 40 13.53 -1.33 9.03
CA PRO A 40 12.87 -1.99 10.15
C PRO A 40 11.64 -1.21 10.64
N LEU A 41 10.72 -1.93 11.29
CA LEU A 41 9.56 -1.35 11.96
C LEU A 41 10.02 -0.41 13.07
N GLN A 42 9.53 0.82 13.06
CA GLN A 42 9.80 1.84 14.09
C GLN A 42 8.60 2.06 14.99
N THR A 43 7.41 2.15 14.39
CA THR A 43 6.17 2.46 15.11
C THR A 43 5.05 1.53 14.66
N GLU A 44 4.29 1.01 15.61
CA GLU A 44 3.03 0.31 15.36
C GLU A 44 1.94 0.94 16.23
N LEU A 45 0.84 1.35 15.61
CA LEU A 45 -0.35 1.90 16.25
C LEU A 45 -1.51 0.94 16.03
N THR A 46 -2.20 0.55 17.10
CA THR A 46 -3.34 -0.37 17.06
C THR A 46 -4.64 0.24 17.60
N ASP A 47 -4.55 1.33 18.36
CA ASP A 47 -5.69 2.08 18.90
C ASP A 47 -5.95 3.32 18.02
N LEU A 48 -6.33 3.07 16.78
CA LEU A 48 -6.60 4.13 15.79
C LEU A 48 -8.06 4.60 15.90
N PRO A 49 -8.36 5.87 15.59
CA PRO A 49 -9.71 6.40 15.68
C PRO A 49 -10.65 5.70 14.69
N VAL A 50 -11.92 5.58 15.08
CA VAL A 50 -13.02 5.24 14.17
C VAL A 50 -13.51 6.52 13.50
N LEU A 51 -13.72 6.48 12.19
CA LEU A 51 -14.16 7.64 11.42
C LEU A 51 -15.61 7.45 10.97
N ASN A 52 -16.46 8.42 11.31
CA ASN A 52 -17.83 8.52 10.80
C ASN A 52 -17.81 9.52 9.66
N VAL A 53 -17.95 9.05 8.42
CA VAL A 53 -17.81 9.85 7.21
C VAL A 53 -19.20 10.20 6.68
N PRO A 54 -19.65 11.47 6.77
CA PRO A 54 -20.93 11.90 6.25
C PRO A 54 -20.97 11.86 4.72
N GLN A 55 -22.18 11.89 4.18
CA GLN A 55 -22.41 11.99 2.75
C GLN A 55 -21.77 13.24 2.15
N GLY A 56 -21.02 13.08 1.07
CA GLY A 56 -20.43 14.18 0.29
C GLY A 56 -19.23 14.86 0.96
N GLU A 57 -18.75 14.34 2.09
CA GLU A 57 -17.63 14.91 2.83
C GLU A 57 -16.35 14.10 2.68
N GLU A 58 -15.23 14.81 2.63
CA GLU A 58 -13.90 14.26 2.91
C GLU A 58 -13.53 14.63 4.33
N GLN A 59 -13.14 13.64 5.12
CA GLN A 59 -12.59 13.86 6.46
C GLN A 59 -11.17 13.32 6.54
N ILE A 60 -10.31 14.07 7.23
CA ILE A 60 -8.93 13.67 7.50
C ILE A 60 -8.68 13.82 9.00
N ILE A 61 -8.19 12.76 9.64
CA ILE A 61 -7.66 12.81 11.00
C ILE A 61 -6.15 12.70 10.92
N TRP A 62 -5.45 13.79 11.25
CA TRP A 62 -4.00 13.79 11.36
C TRP A 62 -3.55 13.11 12.66
N LEU A 63 -2.62 12.18 12.54
CA LEU A 63 -1.99 11.51 13.67
C LEU A 63 -0.81 12.34 14.17
N GLU A 64 -0.47 12.23 15.45
CA GLU A 64 0.69 12.93 16.02
C GLU A 64 2.04 12.36 15.55
N THR A 65 2.04 11.22 14.84
CA THR A 65 3.25 10.61 14.27
C THR A 65 3.78 11.44 13.10
N PRO A 66 4.98 12.05 13.22
CA PRO A 66 5.58 12.79 12.13
C PRO A 66 6.10 11.85 11.04
N LEU A 67 6.16 12.34 9.80
CA LEU A 67 6.81 11.64 8.70
C LEU A 67 8.34 11.67 8.88
N PRO A 68 9.04 10.53 8.69
CA PRO A 68 10.49 10.51 8.69
C PRO A 68 11.12 11.38 7.59
N LYS A 69 12.37 11.81 7.80
CA LYS A 69 13.14 12.54 6.78
C LYS A 69 13.81 11.60 5.79
N GLU A 70 14.16 10.40 6.24
CA GLU A 70 14.73 9.32 5.45
C GLU A 70 13.64 8.63 4.61
N ALA A 71 14.02 7.64 3.80
CA ALA A 71 13.04 6.80 3.13
C ALA A 71 12.23 5.96 4.14
N TYR A 72 10.94 5.77 3.91
CA TYR A 72 10.04 5.10 4.85
C TYR A 72 8.94 4.31 4.14
N SER A 73 8.27 3.44 4.89
CA SER A 73 7.01 2.80 4.48
C SER A 73 5.94 3.02 5.52
N VAL A 74 4.72 3.29 5.07
CA VAL A 74 3.53 3.28 5.91
C VAL A 74 2.60 2.18 5.44
N GLN A 75 2.20 1.29 6.35
CA GLN A 75 1.19 0.27 6.11
C GLN A 75 -0.02 0.55 6.99
N LEU A 76 -1.19 0.68 6.39
CA LEU A 76 -2.46 0.94 7.05
C LEU A 76 -3.42 -0.22 6.75
N THR A 77 -3.99 -0.83 7.78
CA THR A 77 -5.11 -1.77 7.64
C THR A 77 -6.40 -1.07 8.06
N ALA A 78 -7.40 -1.07 7.18
CA ALA A 78 -8.69 -0.46 7.45
C ALA A 78 -9.85 -1.27 6.85
N VAL A 79 -11.04 -1.08 7.41
CA VAL A 79 -12.27 -1.78 7.02
C VAL A 79 -13.47 -0.85 7.11
N SER A 80 -14.38 -0.95 6.15
CA SER A 80 -15.72 -0.35 6.27
C SER A 80 -16.60 -1.27 7.12
N VAL A 81 -17.13 -0.74 8.21
CA VAL A 81 -17.88 -1.52 9.22
C VAL A 81 -19.37 -1.50 8.90
N THR A 82 -19.91 -0.30 8.65
CA THR A 82 -21.33 -0.08 8.36
C THR A 82 -21.53 1.12 7.45
N GLY A 83 -22.71 1.22 6.84
CA GLY A 83 -23.11 2.35 6.00
C GLY A 83 -22.86 2.11 4.52
N ALA A 84 -22.69 3.19 3.77
CA ALA A 84 -22.63 3.14 2.32
C ALA A 84 -21.33 2.50 1.81
N THR A 85 -21.46 1.59 0.84
CA THR A 85 -20.31 0.92 0.23
C THR A 85 -19.57 1.81 -0.77
N ASP A 86 -20.23 2.83 -1.29
CA ASP A 86 -19.64 3.95 -2.05
C ASP A 86 -18.99 4.97 -1.10
N THR A 87 -18.13 4.46 -0.21
CA THR A 87 -17.22 5.26 0.59
C THR A 87 -15.78 4.92 0.19
N GLY A 88 -14.91 5.93 0.19
CA GLY A 88 -13.47 5.77 0.11
C GLY A 88 -12.87 5.87 1.50
N PHE A 89 -11.85 5.06 1.80
CA PHE A 89 -11.05 5.23 3.00
C PHE A 89 -9.59 4.91 2.74
N GLY A 90 -8.68 5.56 3.47
CA GLY A 90 -7.28 5.24 3.35
C GLY A 90 -6.34 6.18 4.09
N LEU A 91 -5.25 6.50 3.41
CA LEU A 91 -4.06 7.11 3.98
C LEU A 91 -3.72 8.40 3.25
N VAL A 92 -3.40 9.44 4.00
CA VAL A 92 -2.77 10.67 3.48
C VAL A 92 -1.43 10.91 4.18
N LEU A 93 -0.49 11.49 3.45
CA LEU A 93 0.85 11.85 3.93
C LEU A 93 1.07 13.34 3.61
N GLY A 94 1.40 14.14 4.62
CA GLY A 94 1.72 15.55 4.42
C GLY A 94 1.13 16.47 5.48
N ASN A 95 0.53 17.57 5.04
CA ASN A 95 -0.17 18.54 5.88
C ASN A 95 -1.44 19.06 5.18
N GLU A 96 -2.18 19.95 5.83
CA GLU A 96 -3.47 20.46 5.37
C GLU A 96 -3.43 21.10 3.97
N THR A 97 -2.30 21.73 3.61
CA THR A 97 -2.16 22.46 2.34
C THR A 97 -1.44 21.67 1.25
N ASN A 98 -0.60 20.72 1.66
CA ASN A 98 0.25 19.91 0.79
C ASN A 98 0.23 18.46 1.27
N LEU A 99 -0.53 17.61 0.58
CA LEU A 99 -0.63 16.20 0.92
C LEU A 99 -0.63 15.31 -0.32
N TRP A 100 -0.27 14.06 -0.12
CA TRP A 100 -0.45 12.97 -1.07
C TRP A 100 -1.39 11.95 -0.42
N GLY A 101 -2.34 11.39 -1.18
CA GLY A 101 -3.38 10.52 -0.65
C GLY A 101 -3.66 9.32 -1.54
N THR A 102 -4.07 8.23 -0.90
CA THR A 102 -4.62 7.04 -1.54
C THR A 102 -5.79 6.50 -0.72
N ALA A 103 -6.82 6.03 -1.41
CA ALA A 103 -8.01 5.49 -0.78
C ALA A 103 -8.57 4.33 -1.59
N VAL A 104 -9.16 3.37 -0.88
CA VAL A 104 -9.90 2.24 -1.45
C VAL A 104 -11.36 2.32 -1.07
N SER A 105 -12.22 1.67 -1.86
CA SER A 105 -13.64 1.54 -1.59
C SER A 105 -14.03 0.06 -1.40
N PRO A 106 -14.99 -0.25 -0.51
CA PRO A 106 -15.63 -1.56 -0.40
C PRO A 106 -16.19 -2.12 -1.72
N LEU A 107 -16.38 -1.27 -2.74
CA LEU A 107 -16.84 -1.67 -4.08
C LEU A 107 -15.72 -2.15 -5.00
N GLY A 108 -14.47 -2.18 -4.52
CA GLY A 108 -13.34 -2.63 -5.34
C GLY A 108 -12.69 -1.52 -6.16
N TYR A 109 -12.83 -0.26 -5.75
CA TYR A 109 -12.23 0.89 -6.41
C TYR A 109 -11.06 1.48 -5.62
N VAL A 110 -10.09 2.07 -6.32
CA VAL A 110 -8.97 2.81 -5.73
C VAL A 110 -8.72 4.13 -6.45
N THR A 111 -8.20 5.11 -5.73
CA THR A 111 -7.77 6.40 -6.26
C THR A 111 -6.47 6.85 -5.60
N ILE A 112 -5.71 7.68 -6.29
CA ILE A 112 -4.51 8.35 -5.80
C ILE A 112 -4.58 9.81 -6.20
N TRP A 113 -4.34 10.71 -5.26
CA TRP A 113 -4.35 12.15 -5.50
C TRP A 113 -3.23 12.85 -4.75
N GLN A 114 -2.95 14.06 -5.17
CA GLN A 114 -2.05 14.97 -4.48
C GLN A 114 -2.74 16.33 -4.37
N ARG A 115 -2.70 16.96 -3.20
CA ARG A 115 -3.15 18.33 -3.00
C ARG A 115 -1.91 19.22 -2.86
N LYS A 116 -1.83 20.29 -3.64
CA LYS A 116 -0.80 21.33 -3.53
C LYS A 116 -1.44 22.70 -3.53
N ASN A 117 -1.18 23.51 -2.51
CA ASN A 117 -1.75 24.86 -2.40
C ASN A 117 -3.28 24.86 -2.64
N ASN A 118 -3.99 23.92 -2.02
CA ASN A 118 -5.43 23.68 -2.19
C ASN A 118 -5.92 23.26 -3.60
N HIS A 119 -5.02 22.96 -4.53
CA HIS A 119 -5.37 22.34 -5.80
C HIS A 119 -5.18 20.83 -5.73
N THR A 120 -6.24 20.07 -6.01
CA THR A 120 -6.19 18.61 -6.10
C THR A 120 -5.80 18.19 -7.50
N ILE A 121 -4.72 17.42 -7.60
CA ILE A 121 -4.20 16.78 -8.81
C ILE A 121 -4.46 15.29 -8.66
N THR A 122 -5.26 14.73 -9.56
CA THR A 122 -5.51 13.29 -9.60
C THR A 122 -4.34 12.59 -10.26
N GLN A 123 -3.69 11.67 -9.55
CA GLN A 123 -2.61 10.82 -10.08
C GLN A 123 -3.16 9.51 -10.64
N LEU A 124 -4.19 8.98 -9.99
CA LEU A 124 -4.95 7.82 -10.42
C LEU A 124 -6.43 8.10 -10.14
N PRO A 125 -7.31 8.25 -11.14
CA PRO A 125 -8.73 8.44 -10.88
C PRO A 125 -9.33 7.18 -10.25
N TRP A 126 -10.50 7.33 -9.63
CA TRP A 126 -11.27 6.18 -9.15
C TRP A 126 -11.45 5.15 -10.27
N GLN A 127 -10.89 3.97 -10.08
CA GLN A 127 -11.03 2.85 -11.01
C GLN A 127 -11.04 1.52 -10.24
N THR A 128 -11.58 0.49 -10.87
CA THR A 128 -11.61 -0.85 -10.29
C THR A 128 -10.21 -1.44 -10.16
N TRP A 129 -9.93 -2.14 -9.06
CA TRP A 129 -8.70 -2.88 -8.86
C TRP A 129 -9.00 -4.27 -8.28
N PRO A 130 -8.60 -5.37 -8.95
CA PRO A 130 -9.04 -6.72 -8.59
C PRO A 130 -8.54 -7.22 -7.23
N HIS A 131 -7.52 -6.57 -6.67
CA HIS A 131 -6.93 -6.98 -5.40
C HIS A 131 -7.56 -6.30 -4.19
N ILE A 132 -8.54 -5.41 -4.38
CA ILE A 132 -9.31 -4.85 -3.27
C ILE A 132 -10.31 -5.89 -2.80
N ARG A 133 -10.32 -6.11 -1.49
CA ARG A 133 -11.30 -6.98 -0.84
C ARG A 133 -12.59 -6.20 -0.64
N LEU A 134 -13.71 -6.82 -1.02
CA LEU A 134 -15.01 -6.16 -1.10
C LEU A 134 -15.72 -6.11 0.26
N ALA A 135 -16.75 -5.27 0.33
CA ALA A 135 -17.64 -5.14 1.48
C ALA A 135 -16.87 -4.84 2.80
N ASN A 136 -17.09 -5.64 3.83
CA ASN A 136 -16.50 -5.48 5.17
C ASN A 136 -15.20 -6.27 5.36
N ALA A 137 -14.53 -6.66 4.27
CA ALA A 137 -13.21 -7.29 4.36
C ALA A 137 -12.12 -6.22 4.55
N PRO A 138 -11.15 -6.44 5.46
CA PRO A 138 -10.09 -5.47 5.71
C PRO A 138 -9.12 -5.40 4.52
N ASN A 139 -8.77 -4.17 4.15
CA ASN A 139 -7.78 -3.87 3.12
C ASN A 139 -6.51 -3.27 3.75
N GLU A 140 -5.35 -3.71 3.25
CA GLU A 140 -4.05 -3.12 3.54
C GLU A 140 -3.71 -2.11 2.45
N ILE A 141 -3.39 -0.89 2.84
CA ILE A 141 -2.79 0.14 1.99
C ILE A 141 -1.34 0.28 2.44
N TRP A 142 -0.41 0.10 1.51
CA TRP A 142 1.00 0.21 1.77
C TRP A 142 1.62 1.23 0.82
N VAL A 143 2.20 2.29 1.40
CA VAL A 143 2.94 3.33 0.68
C VAL A 143 4.41 3.28 1.05
N ASP A 144 5.29 3.12 0.06
CA ASP A 144 6.73 3.36 0.19
C ASP A 144 7.06 4.76 -0.30
N VAL A 145 7.85 5.51 0.47
CA VAL A 145 8.36 6.82 0.09
C VAL A 145 9.88 6.80 0.09
N ARG A 146 10.46 7.16 -1.05
CA ARG A 146 11.89 7.32 -1.30
C ARG A 146 12.14 8.75 -1.82
N PRO A 147 13.38 9.25 -1.84
CA PRO A 147 13.67 10.64 -2.19
C PRO A 147 13.00 11.17 -3.46
N ASP A 148 12.90 10.34 -4.51
CA ASP A 148 12.37 10.74 -5.82
C ASP A 148 11.14 9.91 -6.25
N GLU A 149 10.67 8.99 -5.40
CA GLU A 149 9.72 7.96 -5.79
C GLU A 149 8.76 7.61 -4.65
N ILE A 150 7.49 7.45 -5.01
CA ILE A 150 6.45 6.88 -4.17
C ILE A 150 5.89 5.63 -4.85
N THR A 151 5.76 4.54 -4.10
CA THR A 151 5.15 3.30 -4.58
C THR A 151 3.96 2.94 -3.70
N VAL A 152 2.86 2.53 -4.32
CA VAL A 152 1.61 2.19 -3.65
C VAL A 152 1.30 0.73 -3.94
N ARG A 153 0.98 0.01 -2.87
CA ARG A 153 0.49 -1.35 -2.91
C ARG A 153 -0.83 -1.45 -2.17
N ILE A 154 -1.72 -2.29 -2.68
CA ILE A 154 -2.97 -2.63 -2.01
C ILE A 154 -2.96 -4.14 -1.78
N ASN A 155 -3.14 -4.55 -0.53
CA ASN A 155 -3.04 -5.97 -0.12
C ASN A 155 -1.75 -6.62 -0.63
N ARG A 156 -0.62 -5.90 -0.48
CA ARG A 156 0.73 -6.27 -0.95
C ARG A 156 0.95 -6.33 -2.46
N GLU A 157 -0.08 -6.06 -3.27
CA GLU A 157 0.02 -6.06 -4.74
C GLU A 157 0.37 -4.67 -5.26
N PHE A 158 1.29 -4.61 -6.23
CA PHE A 158 1.70 -3.35 -6.86
C PHE A 158 0.52 -2.68 -7.57
N LEU A 159 0.21 -1.45 -7.17
CA LEU A 159 -0.84 -0.64 -7.81
C LEU A 159 -0.24 0.44 -8.70
N TRP A 160 0.67 1.25 -8.14
CA TRP A 160 1.11 2.48 -8.79
C TRP A 160 2.47 2.93 -8.28
N GLN A 161 3.20 3.65 -9.14
CA GLN A 161 4.47 4.28 -8.82
C GLN A 161 4.55 5.62 -9.53
N GLY A 162 5.12 6.62 -8.85
CA GLY A 162 5.33 7.93 -9.44
C GLY A 162 6.34 8.75 -8.67
N SER A 163 6.52 9.99 -9.10
CA SER A 163 7.46 10.90 -8.46
C SER A 163 6.98 11.31 -7.08
N ALA A 164 7.85 11.18 -6.08
CA ALA A 164 7.65 11.81 -4.80
C ALA A 164 8.31 13.19 -4.83
N GLU A 165 7.51 14.26 -4.85
CA GLU A 165 8.01 15.51 -4.29
C GLU A 165 8.22 15.31 -2.79
N HIS A 166 9.13 16.08 -2.19
CA HIS A 166 9.46 15.94 -0.77
C HIS A 166 8.20 16.04 0.12
N ILE A 167 7.72 14.91 0.61
CA ILE A 167 6.54 14.82 1.48
C ILE A 167 7.02 15.02 2.92
N SER A 168 6.52 16.08 3.56
CA SER A 168 6.81 16.40 4.96
C SER A 168 5.52 16.68 5.73
N GLY A 169 5.55 16.47 7.05
CA GLY A 169 4.40 16.68 7.91
C GLY A 169 4.06 15.44 8.71
N LYS A 170 2.80 15.03 8.67
CA LYS A 170 2.21 13.97 9.49
C LYS A 170 1.58 12.88 8.61
N ILE A 171 1.29 11.75 9.24
CA ILE A 171 0.43 10.72 8.67
C ILE A 171 -1.02 11.09 8.99
N GLY A 172 -1.92 10.96 8.03
CA GLY A 172 -3.36 11.16 8.23
C GLY A 172 -4.18 9.95 7.77
N LEU A 173 -5.28 9.73 8.45
CA LEU A 173 -6.31 8.77 8.09
C LEU A 173 -7.41 9.53 7.36
N THR A 174 -7.88 9.02 6.22
CA THR A 174 -8.91 9.70 5.44
C THR A 174 -10.13 8.83 5.18
N GLY A 175 -11.29 9.48 5.12
CA GLY A 175 -12.55 8.92 4.64
C GLY A 175 -13.22 9.88 3.68
N MET A 176 -13.87 9.34 2.65
CA MET A 176 -14.59 10.07 1.61
C MET A 176 -15.99 9.47 1.46
N GLY A 177 -17.03 10.23 1.78
CA GLY A 177 -18.41 9.77 1.65
C GLY A 177 -18.94 10.10 0.26
N LEU A 178 -19.20 9.10 -0.59
CA LEU A 178 -19.83 9.32 -1.90
C LEU A 178 -21.34 9.01 -1.87
N GLY A 179 -21.79 8.22 -0.88
CA GLY A 179 -23.20 7.89 -0.63
C GLY A 179 -23.63 8.26 0.80
N GLU A 180 -24.39 7.39 1.47
CA GLU A 180 -24.82 7.59 2.85
C GLU A 180 -23.64 7.60 3.85
N THR A 181 -23.91 7.99 5.11
CA THR A 181 -22.89 7.98 6.16
C THR A 181 -22.27 6.60 6.33
N ALA A 182 -20.94 6.53 6.30
CA ALA A 182 -20.17 5.31 6.48
C ALA A 182 -19.33 5.35 7.76
N VAL A 183 -19.13 4.18 8.37
CA VAL A 183 -18.26 4.00 9.54
C VAL A 183 -17.04 3.21 9.11
N ILE A 184 -15.87 3.81 9.26
CA ILE A 184 -14.58 3.21 8.91
C ILE A 184 -13.80 2.93 10.18
N GLN A 185 -13.33 1.69 10.31
CA GLN A 185 -12.43 1.28 11.38
C GLN A 185 -11.02 1.11 10.83
N PHE A 186 -10.11 1.94 11.31
CA PHE A 186 -8.68 1.77 11.10
C PHE A 186 -8.15 0.82 12.18
N THR A 187 -7.48 -0.26 11.79
CA THR A 187 -7.12 -1.36 12.70
C THR A 187 -5.65 -1.31 13.10
N THR A 188 -4.75 -1.13 12.14
CA THR A 188 -3.31 -1.03 12.41
C THR A 188 -2.66 -0.02 11.48
N LEU A 189 -1.67 0.69 12.02
CA LEU A 189 -0.74 1.51 11.24
C LEU A 189 0.68 1.14 11.64
N LYS A 190 1.51 0.83 10.65
CA LYS A 190 2.93 0.49 10.83
C LYS A 190 3.79 1.45 10.05
N LEU A 191 4.77 2.04 10.72
CA LEU A 191 5.78 2.91 10.12
C LEU A 191 7.14 2.21 10.16
N TYR A 192 7.75 2.10 9.00
CA TYR A 192 9.09 1.57 8.79
C TYR A 192 9.98 2.68 8.28
N THR A 193 11.21 2.76 8.75
CA THR A 193 12.14 3.83 8.35
C THR A 193 13.49 3.24 8.02
N ALA A 194 14.09 3.67 6.92
CA ALA A 194 15.47 3.37 6.59
C ALA A 194 16.41 3.97 7.65
N PRO A 195 17.54 3.31 7.97
CA PRO A 195 18.54 3.92 8.81
C PRO A 195 19.07 5.22 8.17
N PRO A 196 19.42 6.23 8.97
CA PRO A 196 20.03 7.45 8.45
C PRO A 196 21.31 7.10 7.67
N LYS A 197 21.52 7.75 6.52
CA LYS A 197 22.78 7.66 5.79
C LYS A 197 23.85 8.37 6.62
N SER A 198 24.83 7.61 7.10
CA SER A 198 26.03 8.10 7.80
C SER A 198 26.91 8.94 6.88
#